data_AF-A0A357KYX2-F1
#
_entry.id   AF-A0A357KYX2-F1
#
_cell.length_a   1.000
_cell.length_b   1.000
_cell.length_c   1.000
_cell.angle_alpha   90.00
_cell.angle_beta   90.00
_cell.angle_gamma   90.00
#
_symmetry.space_group_name_H-M   'P 1'
#
loop_
_entity.id
_entity.type
_entity.pdbx_description
1 polymer ?
#
loop_
_entity_poly.entity_id
_entity_poly.type
_entity_poly.pdbx_seq_one_letter_code
_entity_poly.pdbx_strand_id
1 'polypeptide(L)' 'GLTPERSTTGGTSDARFIKNIAPVCEFGLVGQSIHKIDEHASLADIKALAGIYALILERYFAAFGAPRP' A
#
# COMPACT_ATOMS: atom_id res chain seq x y z
N GLY A 1 8.24 -13.55 -9.71
CA GLY A 1 7.35 -12.51 -9.16
C GLY A 1 6.94 -11.57 -10.27
N LEU A 2 5.89 -10.78 -10.07
CA LEU A 2 5.49 -9.71 -10.99
C LEU A 2 6.34 -8.46 -10.73
N THR A 3 6.69 -7.73 -11.79
CA THR A 3 7.35 -6.42 -11.68
C THR A 3 6.28 -5.35 -11.55
N PRO A 4 6.24 -4.56 -10.46
CA PRO A 4 5.26 -3.49 -10.32
C PRO A 4 5.50 -2.37 -11.34
N GLU A 5 4.42 -1.81 -11.87
CA GLU A 5 4.47 -0.54 -12.61
C GLU A 5 4.72 0.61 -11.63
N ARG A 6 5.67 1.49 -11.97
CA ARG A 6 5.91 2.72 -11.20
C ARG A 6 5.07 3.84 -11.79
N SER A 7 4.05 4.28 -11.07
CA SER A 7 3.24 5.43 -11.44
C SER A 7 3.39 6.56 -10.42
N THR A 8 3.36 7.80 -10.91
CA THR A 8 3.21 9.03 -10.11
C THR A 8 1.81 9.63 -10.26
N THR A 9 0.89 8.96 -10.95
CA THR A 9 -0.51 9.37 -11.09
C THR A 9 -1.23 9.11 -9.77
N GLY A 10 -1.23 10.10 -8.88
CA GLY A 10 -1.80 9.99 -7.53
C GLY A 10 -2.37 11.32 -7.04
N GLY A 11 -2.97 12.10 -7.94
CA GLY A 11 -3.45 13.45 -7.64
C GLY A 11 -4.55 13.52 -6.57
N THR A 12 -5.19 12.39 -6.24
CA THR A 12 -6.30 12.31 -5.28
C THR A 12 -5.96 11.61 -3.95
N SER A 13 -4.74 11.12 -3.74
CA SER A 13 -4.36 10.45 -2.49
C SER A 13 -3.85 11.40 -1.39
N ASP A 14 -3.86 10.95 -0.14
CA ASP A 14 -3.21 11.60 1.01
C ASP A 14 -1.68 11.69 0.85
N ALA A 15 -1.08 10.81 0.03
CA ALA A 15 0.35 10.83 -0.29
C ALA A 15 0.81 12.18 -0.83
N ARG A 16 -0.08 12.95 -1.49
CA ARG A 16 0.22 14.30 -1.99
C ARG A 16 0.66 15.27 -0.89
N PHE A 17 0.18 15.09 0.34
CA PHE A 17 0.55 15.90 1.49
C PHE A 17 1.80 15.35 2.19
N ILE A 18 1.91 14.02 2.30
CA ILE A 18 2.99 13.34 3.01
C ILE A 18 4.32 13.40 2.24
N LYS A 19 4.29 13.42 0.90
CA LYS A 19 5.50 13.36 0.07
C LYS A 19 6.50 14.50 0.28
N ASN A 20 6.04 15.64 0.82
CA ASN A 20 6.92 16.77 1.16
C ASN A 20 7.58 16.61 2.54
N ILE A 21 7.11 15.66 3.37
CA ILE A 21 7.56 15.42 4.74
C ILE A 21 8.50 14.20 4.78
N ALA A 22 8.19 13.16 4.02
CA ALA A 22 8.95 11.91 4.01
C ALA A 22 8.84 11.18 2.66
N PRO A 23 9.79 10.27 2.35
CA PRO A 23 9.60 9.30 1.28
C PRO A 23 8.31 8.52 1.49
N VAL A 24 7.44 8.48 0.48
CA VAL A 24 6.14 7.81 0.54
C VAL A 24 5.98 6.89 -0.66
N CYS A 25 5.40 5.72 -0.42
CA CYS A 25 4.91 4.84 -1.47
C CYS A 25 3.44 4.53 -1.19
N GLU A 26 2.70 4.30 -2.27
CA GLU A 26 1.30 3.88 -2.20
C GLU A 26 1.20 2.44 -2.67
N PHE A 27 0.44 1.64 -1.94
CA PHE A 27 0.22 0.24 -2.22
C PHE A 27 -1.16 -0.14 -1.72
N GLY A 28 -1.92 -0.91 -2.49
CA GLY A 28 -3.31 -1.22 -2.17
C GLY A 28 -3.96 -2.17 -3.17
N LEU A 29 -5.27 -2.37 -3.03
CA LEU A 29 -6.07 -3.20 -3.94
C LEU A 29 -6.13 -2.59 -5.34
N VAL A 30 -6.40 -3.45 -6.33
CA VAL A 30 -6.69 -2.99 -7.69
C VAL A 30 -8.09 -2.37 -7.71
N GLY A 31 -8.16 -1.04 -7.83
CA GLY A 31 -9.42 -0.28 -7.83
C GLY A 31 -10.23 -0.35 -9.13
N GLN A 32 -10.44 -1.53 -9.73
CA GLN A 32 -11.15 -1.65 -11.02
C GLN A 32 -12.61 -1.14 -10.98
N SER A 33 -13.22 -1.24 -9.79
CA SER A 33 -14.62 -0.87 -9.52
C SER A 33 -14.78 0.32 -8.58
N ILE A 34 -13.67 0.98 -8.17
CA ILE A 34 -13.72 2.09 -7.21
C ILE A 34 -14.64 3.22 -7.72
N HIS A 35 -15.52 3.72 -6.86
CA HIS A 35 -16.51 4.77 -7.18
C HIS A 35 -17.61 4.37 -8.19
N LYS A 36 -17.88 3.07 -8.36
CA LYS A 36 -19.00 2.57 -9.18
C LYS A 36 -20.10 2.00 -8.31
N ILE A 37 -21.32 1.91 -8.86
CA ILE A 37 -22.40 1.11 -8.25
C ILE A 37 -21.93 -0.34 -8.19
N ASP A 38 -22.23 -1.03 -7.09
CA ASP A 38 -21.76 -2.39 -6.80
C ASP A 38 -20.22 -2.53 -6.80
N GLU A 39 -19.54 -1.54 -6.23
CA GLU A 39 -18.11 -1.62 -5.92
C GLU A 39 -17.80 -2.92 -5.18
N HIS A 40 -16.83 -3.67 -5.70
CA HIS A 40 -16.47 -4.99 -5.20
C HIS A 40 -14.99 -5.27 -5.44
N ALA A 41 -14.45 -6.18 -4.63
CA ALA A 41 -13.09 -6.65 -4.74
C ALA A 41 -13.04 -8.18 -4.64
N SER A 42 -12.01 -8.76 -5.24
CA SER A 42 -11.72 -10.19 -5.10
C SER A 42 -11.34 -10.52 -3.66
N LEU A 43 -11.99 -11.54 -3.08
CA LEU A 43 -11.63 -12.03 -1.75
C LEU A 43 -10.18 -12.56 -1.70
N ALA A 44 -9.69 -13.12 -2.81
CA ALA A 44 -8.31 -13.58 -2.91
C ALA A 44 -7.34 -12.40 -2.82
N ASP A 45 -7.65 -11.28 -3.48
CA ASP A 45 -6.80 -10.09 -3.48
C ASP A 45 -6.78 -9.41 -2.10
N ILE A 46 -7.92 -9.38 -1.39
CA ILE A 46 -7.99 -8.89 -0.01
C ILE A 46 -7.08 -9.72 0.91
N LYS A 47 -7.16 -11.05 0.81
CA LYS A 47 -6.33 -11.95 1.62
C LYS A 47 -4.84 -11.79 1.30
N ALA A 48 -4.50 -11.68 0.01
CA ALA A 48 -3.13 -11.45 -0.42
C ALA A 48 -2.60 -10.10 0.09
N LEU A 49 -3.40 -9.03 -0.01
CA LEU A 49 -3.04 -7.70 0.48
C LEU A 49 -2.77 -7.70 1.98
N ALA A 50 -3.64 -8.34 2.77
CA ALA A 50 -3.43 -8.47 4.22
C ALA A 50 -2.11 -9.18 4.55
N GLY A 51 -1.80 -10.28 3.85
CA GLY A 51 -0.53 -10.99 4.01
C GLY A 51 0.69 -10.14 3.66
N ILE A 52 0.60 -9.32 2.61
CA ILE A 52 1.69 -8.41 2.21
C ILE A 52 1.91 -7.33 3.28
N TYR A 53 0.84 -6.73 3.82
CA TYR A 53 0.98 -5.76 4.90
C TYR A 53 1.58 -6.37 6.18
N ALA A 54 1.16 -7.58 6.56
CA ALA A 54 1.75 -8.29 7.68
C ALA A 54 3.27 -8.45 7.49
N LEU A 55 3.70 -8.91 6.31
CA LEU A 55 5.12 -9.06 5.99
C LEU A 55 5.89 -7.73 6.00
N ILE A 56 5.28 -6.63 5.53
CA ILE A 56 5.89 -5.29 5.58
C ILE A 56 6.13 -4.88 7.03
N LEU A 57 5.12 -5.03 7.90
CA LEU A 57 5.23 -4.67 9.31
C LEU A 57 6.27 -5.52 10.04
N GLU A 58 6.25 -6.84 9.82
CA GLU A 58 7.24 -7.76 10.39
C GLU A 58 8.67 -7.34 10.02
N ARG A 59 8.92 -7.09 8.73
CA ARG A 59 10.24 -6.65 8.25
C ARG A 59 10.63 -5.28 8.78
N TYR A 60 9.69 -4.35 8.85
CA TYR A 60 9.93 -3.02 9.39
C TYR A 60 10.35 -3.07 10.84
N PHE A 61 9.59 -3.75 11.71
CA PHE A 61 9.93 -3.84 13.13
C PHE A 61 11.15 -4.72 13.39
N ALA A 62 11.44 -5.73 12.57
CA ALA A 62 12.70 -6.46 12.65
C ALA A 62 13.92 -5.57 12.35
N ALA A 63 13.79 -4.64 11.39
CA ALA A 63 14.89 -3.75 11.01
C ALA A 63 15.01 -2.49 11.91
N PHE A 64 13.89 -1.97 12.43
CA PHE A 64 13.83 -0.65 13.07
C PHE A 64 13.16 -0.65 14.45
N GLY A 65 12.66 -1.79 14.94
CA GLY A 65 11.89 -1.90 16.18
C GLY A 65 12.72 -2.07 17.45
N ALA A 66 14.04 -2.18 17.35
CA ALA A 66 14.90 -2.12 18.54
C ALA A 66 14.80 -0.74 19.21
N PRO A 67 14.78 -0.65 20.54
CA PRO A 67 14.79 0.63 21.23
C PRO A 67 16.03 1.42 20.80
N ARG A 68 15.82 2.64 20.29
CA ARG A 68 16.92 3.59 20.07
C ARG A 68 17.49 3.96 21.45
N PRO A 69 18.82 4.08 21.59
CA PRO A 69 19.44 4.54 22.83
C PRO A 69 18.96 5.93 23.23
#